data_AF-F9W865-F1
#
_entry.id   AF-F9W865-F1
#
_cell.length_a   1.000
_cell.length_b   1.000
_cell.length_c   1.000
_cell.angle_alpha   90.00
_cell.angle_beta   90.00
_cell.angle_gamma   90.00
#
_symmetry.space_group_name_H-M   'P 1'
#
loop_
_entity.id
_entity.type
_entity.pdbx_description
1 polymer ?
#
loop_
_entity_poly.entity_id
_entity_poly.type
_entity_poly.pdbx_seq_one_letter_code
_entity_poly.pdbx_strand_id
1 'polypeptide(L)'
;MRLILLFLLIGSWTAANDYNKDVFDKLCDITKNAKALLTAHQDHSEFNRSLHEAIYGSVESARFDDNGDVKLGKACSLSASGRSELCNYKKGAITSSGKNGCFADSLFGTFLCLCTPGSGDDRTLCGFGRVGGGVVWLRLTRVDHERVLFKEVWKNIKEQCTGVLPNMLNNENKFESLKTAVKTVTGSLKEIDGYLYLGDGGSVCSGTNKNDFCVAYEKASEKKGTDIPWVKRIYDALEDLQKILQQRQKHRIPKPEPTVHSQLGDSVESVEYKERSDNITNKSDEKDEEAKGKTNTVKSQSISREDLQRRKRNIQKSTETNIASLATDHNEDSTSLTNTNGPLLATLLI
;
A
#
# COMPACT_ATOMS: atom_id res chain seq x y z
N MET A 1 2.70 -31.67 -56.53
CA MET A 1 3.27 -31.56 -55.17
C MET A 1 3.26 -30.08 -54.80
N ARG A 2 2.24 -29.62 -54.07
CA ARG A 2 2.07 -28.20 -53.68
C ARG A 2 2.57 -28.03 -52.25
N LEU A 3 3.66 -27.30 -52.09
CA LEU A 3 4.27 -26.96 -50.80
C LEU A 3 3.40 -25.89 -50.13
N ILE A 4 2.65 -26.25 -49.09
CA ILE A 4 1.88 -25.29 -48.28
C ILE A 4 2.86 -24.68 -47.27
N LEU A 5 3.27 -23.44 -47.55
CA LEU A 5 4.10 -22.63 -46.65
C LEU A 5 3.20 -22.10 -45.52
N LEU A 6 3.21 -22.80 -44.40
CA LEU A 6 2.50 -22.42 -43.18
C LEU A 6 3.31 -21.30 -42.50
N PHE A 7 2.98 -20.04 -42.80
CA PHE A 7 3.49 -18.89 -42.08
C PHE A 7 2.99 -18.95 -40.64
N LEU A 8 3.83 -19.46 -39.73
CA LEU A 8 3.70 -19.24 -38.29
C LEU A 8 3.91 -17.75 -38.03
N LEU A 9 2.83 -16.98 -38.13
CA LEU A 9 2.71 -15.69 -37.47
C LEU A 9 2.68 -15.98 -35.96
N ILE A 10 3.87 -16.16 -35.38
CA ILE A 10 4.09 -15.99 -33.96
C ILE A 10 3.91 -14.49 -33.73
N GLY A 11 2.64 -14.08 -33.63
CA GLY A 11 2.31 -12.74 -33.19
C GLY A 11 2.91 -12.59 -31.82
N SER A 12 3.99 -11.83 -31.72
CA SER A 12 4.49 -11.31 -30.46
C SER A 12 3.34 -10.49 -29.88
N TRP A 13 2.50 -11.11 -29.04
CA TRP A 13 1.67 -10.39 -28.12
C TRP A 13 2.64 -9.57 -27.29
N THR A 14 2.78 -8.30 -27.64
CA THR A 14 3.36 -7.30 -26.76
C THR A 14 2.49 -7.37 -25.51
N ALA A 15 2.97 -8.07 -24.48
CA ALA A 15 2.34 -8.10 -23.19
C ALA A 15 2.00 -6.64 -22.85
N ALA A 16 0.73 -6.37 -22.59
CA ALA A 16 0.33 -5.04 -22.18
C ALA A 16 1.23 -4.68 -21.00
N ASN A 17 1.99 -3.59 -21.13
CA ASN A 17 2.87 -3.15 -20.05
C ASN A 17 1.97 -2.66 -18.91
N ASP A 18 1.82 -3.49 -17.88
CA ASP A 18 1.15 -3.10 -16.65
C ASP A 18 1.99 -2.05 -15.93
N TYR A 19 1.49 -0.82 -15.87
CA TYR A 19 2.18 0.31 -15.24
C TYR A 19 2.47 0.02 -13.77
N ASN A 20 3.67 0.37 -13.31
CA ASN A 20 4.13 0.12 -11.94
C ASN A 20 4.12 -1.34 -11.46
N LYS A 21 3.89 -2.36 -12.31
CA LYS A 21 3.77 -3.76 -11.85
C LYS A 21 5.03 -4.30 -11.18
N ASP A 22 6.20 -4.05 -11.75
CA ASP A 22 7.49 -4.45 -11.17
C ASP A 22 7.73 -3.81 -9.79
N VAL A 23 7.41 -2.52 -9.67
CA VAL A 23 7.51 -1.79 -8.40
C VAL A 23 6.51 -2.33 -7.38
N PHE A 24 5.27 -2.60 -7.82
CA PHE A 24 4.23 -3.21 -6.99
C PHE A 24 4.68 -4.55 -6.41
N ASP A 25 5.25 -5.45 -7.23
CA ASP A 25 5.71 -6.77 -6.80
C ASP A 25 6.79 -6.66 -5.72
N LYS A 26 7.75 -5.74 -5.89
CA LYS A 26 8.81 -5.50 -4.90
C LYS A 26 8.23 -4.95 -3.58
N LEU A 27 7.22 -4.07 -3.64
CA LEU A 27 6.55 -3.58 -2.44
C LEU A 27 5.70 -4.67 -1.76
N CYS A 28 5.10 -5.58 -2.53
CA CYS A 28 4.43 -6.76 -1.96
C CYS A 28 5.41 -7.61 -1.15
N ASP A 29 6.63 -7.83 -1.64
CA ASP A 29 7.63 -8.62 -0.93
C ASP A 29 8.03 -7.97 0.41
N ILE A 30 8.20 -6.65 0.44
CA ILE A 30 8.40 -5.92 1.71
C ILE A 30 7.21 -6.14 2.65
N THR A 31 5.98 -5.99 2.14
CA THR A 31 4.75 -6.14 2.94
C THR A 31 4.61 -7.53 3.52
N LYS A 32 4.85 -8.58 2.72
CA LYS A 32 4.81 -9.98 3.14
C LYS A 32 5.79 -10.23 4.28
N ASN A 33 7.06 -9.87 4.08
CA ASN A 33 8.11 -10.08 5.07
C ASN A 33 7.84 -9.28 6.36
N ALA A 34 7.41 -8.02 6.25
CA ALA A 34 7.07 -7.19 7.39
C ALA A 34 5.89 -7.75 8.20
N LYS A 35 4.81 -8.19 7.53
CA LYS A 35 3.66 -8.82 8.21
C LYS A 35 4.02 -10.15 8.87
N ALA A 36 4.87 -10.96 8.24
CA ALA A 36 5.35 -12.20 8.84
C ALA A 36 6.17 -11.96 10.10
N LEU A 37 7.00 -10.90 10.14
CA LEU A 37 7.73 -10.52 11.33
C LEU A 37 6.81 -9.97 12.44
N LEU A 38 5.83 -9.11 12.10
CA LEU A 38 4.80 -8.66 13.05
C LEU A 38 4.07 -9.85 13.70
N THR A 39 3.74 -10.87 12.91
CA THR A 39 3.05 -12.07 13.41
C THR A 39 3.96 -12.93 14.29
N ALA A 40 5.26 -13.04 13.97
CA ALA A 40 6.21 -13.84 14.73
C ALA A 40 6.62 -13.21 16.08
N HIS A 41 6.42 -11.90 16.24
CA HIS A 41 6.93 -11.11 17.36
C HIS A 41 5.85 -10.24 18.02
N GLN A 42 4.60 -10.74 18.09
CA GLN A 42 3.45 -10.01 18.63
C GLN A 42 3.63 -9.54 20.10
N ASP A 43 4.54 -10.15 20.85
CA ASP A 43 4.87 -9.85 22.24
C ASP A 43 5.77 -8.61 22.44
N HIS A 44 6.27 -7.99 21.36
CA HIS A 44 7.24 -6.89 21.43
C HIS A 44 6.63 -5.54 21.02
N SER A 45 6.16 -4.76 21.99
CA SER A 45 5.39 -3.53 21.75
C SER A 45 6.12 -2.47 20.92
N GLU A 46 7.40 -2.19 21.20
CA GLU A 46 8.17 -1.15 20.50
C GLU A 46 8.48 -1.55 19.06
N PHE A 47 8.99 -2.77 18.85
CA PHE A 47 9.20 -3.38 17.52
C PHE A 47 7.92 -3.34 16.69
N ASN A 48 6.80 -3.80 17.27
CA ASN A 48 5.52 -3.85 16.59
C ASN A 48 5.01 -2.46 16.25
N ARG A 49 5.19 -1.47 17.13
CA ARG A 49 4.79 -0.08 16.86
C ARG A 49 5.55 0.47 15.65
N SER A 50 6.88 0.40 15.65
CA SER A 50 7.71 0.94 14.57
C SER A 50 7.41 0.27 13.21
N LEU A 51 7.28 -1.05 13.19
CA LEU A 51 6.98 -1.79 11.96
C LEU A 51 5.54 -1.58 11.49
N HIS A 52 4.58 -1.50 12.43
CA HIS A 52 3.19 -1.17 12.09
C HIS A 52 3.08 0.24 11.51
N GLU A 53 3.74 1.24 12.10
CA GLU A 53 3.75 2.60 11.56
C GLU A 53 4.46 2.70 10.20
N ALA A 54 5.47 1.86 9.93
CA ALA A 54 6.06 1.79 8.61
C ALA A 54 5.05 1.31 7.55
N ILE A 55 4.24 0.30 7.88
CA ILE A 55 3.25 -0.28 6.96
C ILE A 55 2.04 0.65 6.80
N TYR A 56 1.45 1.05 7.92
CA TYR A 56 0.12 1.66 8.00
C TYR A 56 0.17 3.17 8.28
N GLY A 57 1.34 3.75 8.49
CA GLY A 57 1.51 5.16 8.81
C GLY A 57 1.31 5.49 10.29
N SER A 58 1.51 6.76 10.63
CA SER A 58 1.56 7.27 12.00
C SER A 58 0.38 8.19 12.31
N VAL A 59 0.12 8.42 13.60
CA VAL A 59 -0.97 9.32 14.06
C VAL A 59 -0.77 10.77 13.60
N GLU A 60 0.48 11.20 13.45
CA GLU A 60 0.80 12.56 12.99
C GLU A 60 0.59 12.72 11.48
N SER A 61 0.70 11.63 10.71
CA SER A 61 0.58 11.61 9.24
C SER A 61 -0.73 10.93 8.77
N ALA A 62 -0.77 10.37 7.56
CA ALA A 62 -1.88 9.53 7.14
C ALA A 62 -1.74 8.15 7.80
N ARG A 63 -2.76 7.72 8.54
CA ARG A 63 -2.85 6.40 9.14
C ARG A 63 -3.95 5.59 8.45
N PHE A 64 -3.58 4.43 7.97
CA PHE A 64 -4.46 3.47 7.31
C PHE A 64 -4.78 2.33 8.27
N ASP A 65 -5.97 1.74 8.14
CA ASP A 65 -6.30 0.49 8.83
C ASP A 65 -6.34 -0.70 7.87
N ASP A 66 -6.57 -1.89 8.41
CA ASP A 66 -6.63 -3.13 7.62
C ASP A 66 -7.78 -3.17 6.60
N ASN A 67 -8.80 -2.33 6.77
CA ASN A 67 -9.92 -2.19 5.84
C ASN A 67 -9.64 -1.19 4.72
N GLY A 68 -8.55 -0.44 4.83
CA GLY A 68 -8.18 0.62 3.90
C GLY A 68 -8.91 1.94 4.17
N ASP A 69 -9.49 2.11 5.36
CA ASP A 69 -9.90 3.44 5.82
C ASP A 69 -8.65 4.27 6.14
N VAL A 70 -8.72 5.55 5.79
CA VAL A 70 -7.65 6.52 6.06
C VAL A 70 -8.10 7.53 7.11
N LYS A 71 -7.25 7.77 8.11
CA LYS A 71 -7.36 8.85 9.08
C LYS A 71 -6.18 9.78 8.90
N LEU A 72 -6.45 11.06 8.67
CA LEU A 72 -5.42 12.05 8.45
C LEU A 72 -5.07 12.74 9.75
N GLY A 73 -3.79 12.69 10.12
CA GLY A 73 -3.22 13.36 11.26
C GLY A 73 -3.05 14.87 11.03
N LYS A 74 -2.61 15.56 12.08
CA LYS A 74 -2.46 17.03 12.07
C LYS A 74 -1.43 17.52 11.05
N ALA A 75 -0.40 16.72 10.75
CA ALA A 75 0.57 17.08 9.73
C ALA A 75 0.00 17.00 8.31
N CYS A 76 -1.18 16.39 8.11
CA CYS A 76 -1.83 16.20 6.82
C CYS A 76 -2.98 17.18 6.59
N SER A 77 -2.74 18.47 6.81
CA SER A 77 -3.74 19.52 6.61
C SER A 77 -4.26 19.50 5.17
N LEU A 78 -5.60 19.39 5.05
CA LEU A 78 -6.31 19.11 3.81
C LEU A 78 -6.65 20.33 2.95
N SER A 79 -6.36 21.55 3.41
CA SER A 79 -6.90 22.77 2.81
C SER A 79 -6.47 22.99 1.34
N ALA A 80 -5.52 22.23 0.81
CA ALA A 80 -5.15 22.24 -0.61
C ALA A 80 -4.52 20.92 -1.13
N SER A 81 -4.76 19.77 -0.49
CA SER A 81 -3.97 18.56 -0.77
C SER A 81 -4.48 17.80 -2.01
N GLY A 82 -3.89 18.09 -3.16
CA GLY A 82 -3.93 17.21 -4.32
C GLY A 82 -3.14 15.92 -4.07
N ARG A 83 -3.28 14.96 -5.00
CA ARG A 83 -2.48 13.73 -4.99
C ARG A 83 -0.98 14.03 -4.98
N SER A 84 -0.55 15.05 -5.72
CA SER A 84 0.83 15.56 -5.70
C SER A 84 1.31 15.87 -4.28
N GLU A 85 0.56 16.65 -3.52
CA GLU A 85 0.94 17.05 -2.18
C GLU A 85 1.02 15.86 -1.23
N LEU A 86 0.18 14.84 -1.42
CA LEU A 86 0.14 13.63 -0.60
C LEU A 86 1.22 12.60 -0.96
N CYS A 87 1.64 12.56 -2.24
CA CYS A 87 2.58 11.57 -2.78
C CYS A 87 4.00 12.10 -3.01
N ASN A 88 4.25 13.39 -2.78
CA ASN A 88 5.58 13.99 -2.83
C ASN A 88 6.04 14.31 -1.40
N TYR A 89 6.91 13.47 -0.85
CA TYR A 89 7.50 13.67 0.47
C TYR A 89 8.57 14.75 0.44
N LYS A 90 8.40 15.74 1.31
CA LYS A 90 9.39 16.79 1.58
C LYS A 90 9.72 16.82 3.06
N LYS A 91 11.00 16.99 3.37
CA LYS A 91 11.47 17.13 4.73
C LYS A 91 11.33 18.59 5.15
N GLY A 92 10.61 18.85 6.24
CA GLY A 92 10.44 20.21 6.71
C GLY A 92 9.52 20.31 7.92
N ALA A 93 9.50 21.50 8.52
CA ALA A 93 8.56 21.85 9.56
C ALA A 93 7.12 21.84 9.01
N ILE A 94 6.16 21.55 9.89
CA ILE A 94 4.74 21.69 9.57
C ILE A 94 4.49 23.16 9.22
N THR A 95 4.19 23.43 7.95
CA THR A 95 3.78 24.76 7.54
C THR A 95 2.28 24.95 7.82
N SER A 96 1.76 26.17 7.65
CA SER A 96 0.30 26.41 7.70
C SER A 96 -0.49 25.51 6.72
N SER A 97 0.16 25.04 5.65
CA SER A 97 -0.39 24.10 4.67
C SER A 97 -0.18 22.62 5.02
N GLY A 98 0.39 22.32 6.19
CA GLY A 98 0.76 20.97 6.60
C GLY A 98 2.16 20.54 6.14
N LYS A 99 2.45 19.25 6.27
CA LYS A 99 3.64 18.55 5.78
C LYS A 99 3.24 17.80 4.50
N ASN A 100 4.04 17.95 3.43
CA ASN A 100 3.85 17.19 2.20
C ASN A 100 4.23 15.72 2.38
N GLY A 101 3.64 14.84 1.56
CA GLY A 101 3.99 13.43 1.49
C GLY A 101 3.32 12.56 2.53
N CYS A 102 2.14 12.94 3.01
CA CYS A 102 1.44 12.16 4.03
C CYS A 102 1.18 10.69 3.65
N PHE A 103 0.89 10.43 2.37
CA PHE A 103 0.71 9.06 1.89
C PHE A 103 2.08 8.42 1.65
N ALA A 104 3.03 9.17 1.10
CA ALA A 104 4.42 8.73 0.92
C ALA A 104 5.13 8.35 2.24
N ASP A 105 4.62 8.77 3.40
CA ASP A 105 5.19 8.47 4.71
C ASP A 105 5.04 6.99 5.13
N SER A 106 4.17 6.21 4.48
CA SER A 106 3.91 4.79 4.80
C SER A 106 3.97 3.89 3.57
N LEU A 107 4.17 2.59 3.77
CA LEU A 107 4.17 1.60 2.69
C LEU A 107 2.78 1.50 2.02
N PHE A 108 1.72 1.53 2.82
CA PHE A 108 0.36 1.52 2.28
C PHE A 108 0.06 2.80 1.50
N GLY A 109 0.31 3.98 2.06
CA GLY A 109 0.12 5.22 1.30
C GLY A 109 0.97 5.26 0.01
N THR A 110 2.17 4.64 0.02
CA THR A 110 2.99 4.44 -1.18
C THR A 110 2.26 3.61 -2.24
N PHE A 111 1.65 2.49 -1.87
CA PHE A 111 0.82 1.72 -2.81
C PHE A 111 -0.35 2.54 -3.36
N LEU A 112 -1.04 3.33 -2.53
CA LEU A 112 -2.15 4.15 -3.00
C LEU A 112 -1.67 5.17 -4.04
N CYS A 113 -0.53 5.81 -3.81
CA CYS A 113 0.07 6.74 -4.76
C CYS A 113 0.46 6.09 -6.10
N LEU A 114 0.83 4.81 -6.11
CA LEU A 114 1.24 4.09 -7.33
C LEU A 114 0.06 3.44 -8.07
N CYS A 115 -0.89 2.88 -7.33
CA CYS A 115 -1.87 1.93 -7.84
C CYS A 115 -3.29 2.49 -7.91
N THR A 116 -3.55 3.68 -7.37
CA THR A 116 -4.88 4.28 -7.45
C THR A 116 -5.07 4.98 -8.80
N PRO A 117 -6.16 4.72 -9.53
CA PRO A 117 -6.62 5.51 -10.67
C PRO A 117 -6.49 7.03 -10.53
N GLY A 118 -6.10 7.70 -11.61
CA GLY A 118 -6.04 9.15 -11.78
C GLY A 118 -6.76 9.56 -13.07
N SER A 119 -6.56 10.76 -13.59
CA SER A 119 -7.22 11.15 -14.87
C SER A 119 -6.54 10.61 -16.12
N GLY A 120 -5.35 10.00 -15.97
CA GLY A 120 -4.64 9.35 -17.07
C GLY A 120 -5.24 8.00 -17.47
N ASP A 121 -4.68 7.37 -18.50
CA ASP A 121 -5.01 5.97 -18.83
C ASP A 121 -4.49 5.06 -17.71
N ASP A 122 -5.44 4.55 -16.91
CA ASP A 122 -5.24 3.90 -15.61
C ASP A 122 -5.58 2.39 -15.63
N ARG A 123 -5.88 1.85 -16.81
CA ARG A 123 -6.55 0.55 -16.96
C ARG A 123 -5.76 -0.65 -16.44
N THR A 124 -4.47 -0.49 -16.14
CA THR A 124 -3.57 -1.57 -15.74
C THR A 124 -2.61 -1.21 -14.61
N LEU A 125 -2.90 -0.17 -13.81
CA LEU A 125 -2.05 0.22 -12.69
C LEU A 125 -1.83 -0.95 -11.73
N CYS A 126 -0.56 -1.26 -11.46
CA CYS A 126 -0.11 -2.36 -10.61
C CYS A 126 -0.68 -3.74 -11.01
N GLY A 127 -1.14 -3.90 -12.26
CA GLY A 127 -1.74 -5.14 -12.75
C GLY A 127 -3.15 -5.45 -12.21
N PHE A 128 -3.87 -4.45 -11.67
CA PHE A 128 -5.21 -4.66 -11.10
C PHE A 128 -6.34 -4.64 -12.14
N GLY A 129 -6.04 -4.33 -13.39
CA GLY A 129 -7.08 -3.97 -14.35
C GLY A 129 -7.78 -2.67 -13.95
N ARG A 130 -9.05 -2.53 -14.32
CA ARG A 130 -9.86 -1.34 -13.99
C ARG A 130 -10.43 -1.43 -12.57
N VAL A 131 -9.99 -0.55 -11.68
CA VAL A 131 -10.47 -0.44 -10.29
C VAL A 131 -11.40 0.77 -10.14
N GLY A 132 -12.32 0.78 -9.17
CA GLY A 132 -13.07 2.00 -8.81
C GLY A 132 -14.22 2.38 -9.72
N GLY A 133 -14.62 1.53 -10.68
CA GLY A 133 -15.72 1.85 -11.60
C GLY A 133 -15.51 3.11 -12.46
N GLY A 134 -14.26 3.57 -12.62
CA GLY A 134 -13.93 4.83 -13.29
C GLY A 134 -13.89 6.06 -12.38
N VAL A 135 -13.98 5.89 -11.06
CA VAL A 135 -13.64 6.92 -10.08
C VAL A 135 -12.14 7.13 -10.08
N VAL A 136 -11.71 8.40 -10.06
CA VAL A 136 -10.30 8.80 -10.15
C VAL A 136 -9.89 9.63 -8.94
N TRP A 137 -8.62 9.55 -8.54
CA TRP A 137 -8.06 10.35 -7.47
C TRP A 137 -7.08 11.39 -8.00
N LEU A 138 -7.53 12.65 -7.99
CA LEU A 138 -6.72 13.84 -8.31
C LEU A 138 -6.54 14.77 -7.11
N ARG A 139 -7.63 14.95 -6.36
CA ARG A 139 -7.70 15.80 -5.17
C ARG A 139 -8.56 15.13 -4.11
N LEU A 140 -8.33 15.45 -2.85
CA LEU A 140 -9.10 14.93 -1.73
C LEU A 140 -10.28 15.87 -1.44
N THR A 141 -11.22 15.97 -2.40
CA THR A 141 -12.33 16.93 -2.36
C THR A 141 -13.62 16.34 -1.80
N ARG A 142 -13.82 15.03 -1.95
CA ARG A 142 -15.03 14.34 -1.53
C ARG A 142 -14.67 13.07 -0.80
N VAL A 143 -14.24 13.23 0.44
CA VAL A 143 -13.72 12.18 1.35
C VAL A 143 -14.40 10.81 1.19
N ASP A 144 -15.70 10.73 0.91
CA ASP A 144 -16.42 9.47 0.74
C ASP A 144 -16.12 8.70 -0.56
N HIS A 145 -15.99 9.36 -1.73
CA HIS A 145 -15.72 8.67 -2.99
C HIS A 145 -14.29 8.16 -3.05
N GLU A 146 -13.33 9.03 -2.71
CA GLU A 146 -11.92 8.69 -2.61
C GLU A 146 -11.69 7.55 -1.61
N ARG A 147 -12.44 7.52 -0.50
CA ARG A 147 -12.35 6.43 0.48
C ARG A 147 -12.84 5.09 -0.08
N VAL A 148 -13.94 5.06 -0.83
CA VAL A 148 -14.40 3.83 -1.49
C VAL A 148 -13.32 3.33 -2.47
N LEU A 149 -12.76 4.24 -3.26
CA LEU A 149 -11.68 3.92 -4.19
C LEU A 149 -10.45 3.35 -3.47
N PHE A 150 -9.98 3.98 -2.38
CA PHE A 150 -8.83 3.49 -1.61
C PHE A 150 -9.08 2.10 -1.01
N LYS A 151 -10.31 1.83 -0.54
CA LYS A 151 -10.69 0.50 -0.05
C LYS A 151 -10.63 -0.56 -1.14
N GLU A 152 -11.10 -0.26 -2.35
CA GLU A 152 -11.03 -1.19 -3.47
C GLU A 152 -9.59 -1.44 -3.92
N VAL A 153 -8.77 -0.39 -4.03
CA VAL A 153 -7.34 -0.53 -4.34
C VAL A 153 -6.65 -1.37 -3.26
N TRP A 154 -6.92 -1.10 -1.99
CA TRP A 154 -6.37 -1.88 -0.88
C TRP A 154 -6.80 -3.33 -0.87
N LYS A 155 -8.06 -3.61 -1.22
CA LYS A 155 -8.54 -4.98 -1.38
C LYS A 155 -7.70 -5.74 -2.42
N ASN A 156 -7.45 -5.13 -3.59
CA ASN A 156 -6.60 -5.73 -4.63
C ASN A 156 -5.16 -5.93 -4.15
N ILE A 157 -4.58 -4.94 -3.46
CA ILE A 157 -3.24 -5.05 -2.87
C ILE A 157 -3.18 -6.22 -1.90
N LYS A 158 -4.17 -6.37 -1.01
CA LYS A 158 -4.23 -7.51 -0.09
C LYS A 158 -4.30 -8.82 -0.86
N GLU A 159 -5.25 -8.97 -1.78
CA GLU A 159 -5.41 -10.21 -2.55
C GLU A 159 -4.12 -10.67 -3.24
N GLN A 160 -3.31 -9.75 -3.76
CA GLN A 160 -2.05 -10.09 -4.44
C GLN A 160 -0.84 -10.16 -3.50
N CYS A 161 -0.80 -9.37 -2.42
CA CYS A 161 0.31 -9.36 -1.48
C CYS A 161 0.13 -10.34 -0.30
N THR A 162 -1.04 -10.93 -0.04
CA THR A 162 -1.27 -11.84 1.10
C THR A 162 -1.08 -13.32 0.77
N GLY A 163 -0.03 -13.65 0.01
CA GLY A 163 0.38 -15.04 -0.19
C GLY A 163 0.90 -15.65 1.12
N VAL A 164 0.65 -16.95 1.32
CA VAL A 164 1.24 -17.71 2.43
C VAL A 164 2.76 -17.71 2.24
N LEU A 165 3.48 -16.96 3.07
CA LEU A 165 4.91 -17.17 3.20
C LEU A 165 5.11 -18.58 3.75
N PRO A 166 5.98 -19.41 3.14
CA PRO A 166 6.26 -20.74 3.67
C PRO A 166 6.60 -20.61 5.15
N ASN A 167 5.83 -21.29 6.01
CA ASN A 167 5.99 -21.28 7.48
C ASN A 167 7.38 -21.76 7.94
N MET A 168 8.27 -22.12 7.02
CA MET A 168 9.59 -22.70 7.26
C MET A 168 10.75 -21.70 7.33
N LEU A 169 10.55 -20.40 7.05
CA LEU A 169 11.65 -19.45 7.22
C LEU A 169 11.86 -19.17 8.72
N ASN A 170 13.04 -19.52 9.23
CA ASN A 170 13.49 -19.10 10.56
C ASN A 170 13.50 -17.55 10.64
N ASN A 171 13.50 -17.01 11.86
CA ASN A 171 13.40 -15.56 12.06
C ASN A 171 14.56 -14.78 11.41
N GLU A 172 15.76 -15.35 11.41
CA GLU A 172 16.96 -14.76 10.78
C GLU A 172 16.77 -14.59 9.26
N ASN A 173 16.22 -15.60 8.59
CA ASN A 173 15.94 -15.54 7.16
C ASN A 173 14.87 -14.49 6.84
N LYS A 174 13.84 -14.34 7.69
CA LYS A 174 12.81 -13.30 7.52
C LYS A 174 13.39 -11.89 7.67
N PHE A 175 14.31 -11.71 8.61
CA PHE A 175 15.01 -10.44 8.84
C PHE A 175 15.82 -10.00 7.62
N GLU A 176 16.72 -10.86 7.13
CA GLU A 176 17.56 -10.55 5.97
C GLU A 176 16.74 -10.47 4.68
N SER A 177 15.63 -11.22 4.58
CA SER A 177 14.69 -11.10 3.46
C SER A 177 14.03 -9.72 3.42
N LEU A 178 13.52 -9.20 4.56
CA LEU A 178 12.93 -7.86 4.62
C LEU A 178 13.95 -6.78 4.26
N LYS A 179 15.15 -6.87 4.82
CA LYS A 179 16.26 -5.95 4.54
C LYS A 179 16.65 -5.95 3.06
N THR A 180 16.73 -7.13 2.46
CA THR A 180 17.03 -7.28 1.03
C THR A 180 15.92 -6.69 0.18
N ALA A 181 14.65 -6.97 0.49
CA ALA A 181 13.51 -6.42 -0.25
C ALA A 181 13.48 -4.87 -0.19
N VAL A 182 13.73 -4.29 0.99
CA VAL A 182 13.85 -2.83 1.16
C VAL A 182 14.99 -2.27 0.32
N LYS A 183 16.18 -2.89 0.37
CA LYS A 183 17.33 -2.47 -0.45
C LYS A 183 17.00 -2.51 -1.94
N THR A 184 16.38 -3.58 -2.42
CA THR A 184 15.97 -3.74 -3.83
C THR A 184 15.06 -2.61 -4.29
N VAL A 185 14.05 -2.24 -3.48
CA VAL A 185 13.16 -1.11 -3.80
C VAL A 185 13.94 0.21 -3.81
N THR A 186 14.71 0.50 -2.76
CA THR A 186 15.46 1.77 -2.66
C THR A 186 16.53 1.92 -3.74
N GLY A 187 17.15 0.82 -4.18
CA GLY A 187 18.13 0.82 -5.26
C GLY A 187 17.51 1.01 -6.66
N SER A 188 16.18 0.89 -6.78
CA SER A 188 15.45 1.09 -8.04
C SER A 188 14.87 2.49 -8.22
N LEU A 189 15.08 3.39 -7.24
CA LEU A 189 14.61 4.76 -7.30
C LEU A 189 15.33 5.54 -8.40
N LYS A 190 14.58 6.37 -9.12
CA LYS A 190 15.10 7.26 -10.18
C LYS A 190 15.33 8.65 -9.59
N GLU A 191 16.51 9.22 -9.78
CA GLU A 191 16.79 10.59 -9.35
C GLU A 191 16.46 11.59 -10.45
N ILE A 192 15.62 12.58 -10.14
CA ILE A 192 15.24 13.66 -11.06
C ILE A 192 15.05 14.95 -10.24
N ASP A 193 15.72 16.04 -10.61
CA ASP A 193 15.57 17.39 -10.03
C ASP A 193 15.61 17.45 -8.49
N GLY A 194 16.52 16.67 -7.86
CA GLY A 194 16.66 16.64 -6.40
C GLY A 194 15.59 15.82 -5.67
N TYR A 195 14.82 15.01 -6.40
CA TYR A 195 13.88 14.03 -5.84
C TYR A 195 14.24 12.61 -6.28
N LEU A 196 13.84 11.64 -5.47
CA LEU A 196 13.94 10.22 -5.73
C LEU A 196 12.53 9.68 -5.98
N TYR A 197 12.31 9.15 -7.17
CA TYR A 197 11.02 8.67 -7.64
C TYR A 197 10.96 7.15 -7.58
N LEU A 198 9.86 6.65 -7.03
CA LEU A 198 9.44 5.26 -7.13
C LEU A 198 8.27 5.16 -8.11
N GLY A 199 8.36 4.23 -9.06
CA GLY A 199 7.36 4.03 -10.11
C GLY A 199 7.72 4.66 -11.46
N ASP A 200 6.70 4.78 -12.29
CA ASP A 200 6.74 5.47 -13.58
C ASP A 200 6.58 6.98 -13.32
N GLY A 201 7.66 7.62 -12.86
CA GLY A 201 7.70 9.05 -12.50
C GLY A 201 8.54 9.89 -13.46
N GLY A 202 8.01 11.04 -13.88
CA GLY A 202 8.72 12.07 -14.65
C GLY A 202 9.18 13.26 -13.80
N SER A 203 8.25 14.02 -13.23
CA SER A 203 8.58 15.22 -12.43
C SER A 203 7.55 15.56 -11.33
N VAL A 204 6.35 14.99 -11.39
CA VAL A 204 5.31 15.21 -10.38
C VAL A 204 4.41 13.98 -10.23
N CYS A 205 4.20 13.53 -9.01
CA CYS A 205 3.30 12.40 -8.72
C CYS A 205 1.83 12.83 -8.60
N SER A 206 1.28 13.37 -9.69
CA SER A 206 -0.09 13.91 -9.73
C SER A 206 -1.16 12.89 -10.15
N GLY A 207 -0.79 11.78 -10.79
CA GLY A 207 -1.70 10.84 -11.43
C GLY A 207 -2.48 11.42 -12.62
N THR A 208 -2.08 12.59 -13.15
CA THR A 208 -2.79 13.22 -14.28
C THR A 208 -2.46 12.53 -15.60
N ASN A 209 -1.20 12.10 -15.76
CA ASN A 209 -0.70 11.37 -16.91
C ASN A 209 -0.16 9.99 -16.49
N LYS A 210 0.04 9.10 -17.46
CA LYS A 210 0.63 7.76 -17.26
C LYS A 210 2.01 7.75 -16.58
N ASN A 211 2.76 8.86 -16.67
CA ASN A 211 4.09 9.01 -16.05
C ASN A 211 4.05 9.77 -14.72
N ASP A 212 2.85 9.99 -14.16
CA ASP A 212 2.65 10.73 -12.90
C ASP A 212 2.14 9.81 -11.78
N PHE A 213 2.12 8.49 -12.02
CA PHE A 213 1.77 7.47 -11.04
C PHE A 213 3.03 7.04 -10.29
N CYS A 214 3.47 7.88 -9.36
CA CYS A 214 4.72 7.68 -8.63
C CYS A 214 4.59 8.06 -7.16
N VAL A 215 5.68 7.85 -6.44
CA VAL A 215 5.96 8.50 -5.15
C VAL A 215 7.30 9.19 -5.25
N ALA A 216 7.37 10.45 -4.82
CA ALA A 216 8.62 11.20 -4.83
C ALA A 216 9.09 11.47 -3.40
N TYR A 217 10.39 11.41 -3.18
CA TYR A 217 11.04 11.71 -1.91
C TYR A 217 12.13 12.74 -2.15
N GLU A 218 12.04 13.88 -1.47
CA GLU A 218 13.08 14.90 -1.51
C GLU A 218 14.43 14.30 -1.10
N LYS A 219 15.42 14.46 -1.96
CA LYS A 219 16.77 13.95 -1.72
C LYS A 219 17.38 14.75 -0.57
N ALA A 220 17.84 14.06 0.47
CA ALA A 220 18.60 14.73 1.52
C ALA A 220 19.92 15.25 0.94
N SER A 221 20.41 16.39 1.46
CA SER A 221 21.71 16.95 1.10
C SER A 221 22.80 15.86 1.16
N GLU A 222 23.77 15.92 0.23
CA GLU A 222 24.70 14.89 -0.27
C GLU A 222 25.31 13.85 0.70
N LYS A 223 25.21 14.03 2.02
CA LYS A 223 25.86 13.18 3.04
C LYS A 223 24.95 12.19 3.76
N LYS A 224 23.61 12.26 3.63
CA LYS A 224 22.69 11.46 4.48
C LYS A 224 21.89 10.36 3.77
N GLY A 225 22.17 10.08 2.50
CA GLY A 225 21.43 9.07 1.75
C GLY A 225 19.95 9.45 1.56
N THR A 226 19.15 8.48 1.11
CA THR A 226 17.73 8.66 0.82
C THR A 226 16.89 8.65 2.10
N ASP A 227 16.17 9.74 2.40
CA ASP A 227 15.28 9.84 3.57
C ASP A 227 13.86 9.41 3.21
N ILE A 228 13.63 8.10 3.13
CA ILE A 228 12.28 7.52 2.97
C ILE A 228 11.74 7.12 4.36
N PRO A 229 10.64 7.72 4.83
CA PRO A 229 10.18 7.54 6.21
C PRO A 229 9.86 6.09 6.60
N TRP A 230 9.10 5.38 5.77
CA TRP A 230 8.74 3.99 6.06
C TRP A 230 9.95 3.05 5.98
N VAL A 231 10.93 3.33 5.09
CA VAL A 231 12.20 2.58 5.03
C VAL A 231 12.96 2.76 6.34
N LYS A 232 13.08 4.01 6.81
CA LYS A 232 13.74 4.30 8.09
C LYS A 232 13.06 3.56 9.24
N ARG A 233 11.73 3.61 9.34
CA ARG A 233 10.98 2.89 10.39
C ARG A 233 11.16 1.38 10.33
N ILE A 234 11.28 0.79 9.14
CA ILE A 234 11.60 -0.64 9.00
C ILE A 234 13.00 -0.92 9.57
N TYR A 235 14.02 -0.12 9.22
CA TYR A 235 15.36 -0.32 9.75
C TYR A 235 15.43 -0.12 11.27
N ASP A 236 14.75 0.89 11.80
CA ASP A 236 14.66 1.13 13.25
C ASP A 236 14.01 -0.08 13.94
N ALA A 237 12.90 -0.62 13.39
CA ALA A 237 12.26 -1.82 13.91
C ALA A 237 13.18 -3.05 13.86
N LEU A 238 13.92 -3.24 12.77
CA LEU A 238 14.88 -4.33 12.64
C LEU A 238 16.00 -4.22 13.70
N GLU A 239 16.52 -3.02 13.96
CA GLU A 239 17.51 -2.80 15.01
C GLU A 239 16.96 -3.14 16.41
N ASP A 240 15.73 -2.71 16.71
CA ASP A 240 15.06 -3.01 17.98
C ASP A 240 14.85 -4.52 18.17
N LEU A 241 14.43 -5.21 17.12
CA LEU A 241 14.30 -6.67 17.15
C LEU A 241 15.64 -7.35 17.42
N GLN A 242 16.72 -6.90 16.77
CA GLN A 242 18.05 -7.44 16.99
C GLN A 242 18.51 -7.29 18.45
N LYS A 243 18.27 -6.12 19.06
CA LYS A 243 18.56 -5.88 20.49
C LYS A 243 17.80 -6.85 21.40
N ILE A 244 16.52 -7.08 21.12
CA ILE A 244 15.68 -8.02 21.88
C ILE A 244 16.22 -9.45 21.78
N LEU A 245 16.60 -9.89 20.57
CA LEU A 245 17.17 -11.23 20.36
C LEU A 245 18.50 -11.41 21.11
N GLN A 246 19.38 -10.40 21.07
CA GLN A 246 20.65 -10.42 21.81
C GLN A 246 20.43 -10.47 23.33
N GLN A 247 19.45 -9.72 23.85
CA GLN A 247 19.11 -9.77 25.27
C GLN A 247 18.60 -11.16 25.68
N ARG A 248 17.74 -11.79 24.88
CA ARG A 248 17.27 -13.17 25.13
C ARG A 248 18.41 -14.20 25.17
N GLN A 249 19.40 -14.06 24.29
CA GLN A 249 20.57 -14.93 24.29
C GLN A 249 21.41 -14.77 25.57
N LYS A 250 21.60 -13.54 26.05
CA LYS A 250 22.32 -13.27 27.31
C LYS A 250 21.60 -13.81 28.55
N HIS A 251 20.26 -13.84 28.53
CA HIS A 251 19.44 -14.31 29.67
C HIS A 251 19.11 -15.80 29.63
N ARG A 252 19.53 -16.55 28.59
CA ARG A 252 19.55 -18.02 28.66
C ARG A 252 20.65 -18.42 29.64
N ILE A 253 20.30 -18.41 30.93
CA ILE A 253 21.09 -19.03 31.99
C ILE A 253 21.37 -20.45 31.50
N PRO A 254 22.64 -20.87 31.38
CA PRO A 254 22.97 -22.26 31.06
C PRO A 254 22.23 -23.12 32.06
N LYS A 255 21.26 -23.91 31.59
CA LYS A 255 20.62 -24.92 32.45
C LYS A 255 21.78 -25.77 32.95
N PRO A 256 22.06 -25.83 34.26
CA PRO A 256 23.18 -26.61 34.76
C PRO A 256 23.02 -28.02 34.19
N GLU A 257 24.06 -28.49 33.49
CA GLU A 257 24.09 -29.87 33.00
C GLU A 257 23.73 -30.76 34.19
N PRO A 258 22.76 -31.68 34.04
CA PRO A 258 22.46 -32.62 35.10
C PRO A 258 23.78 -33.32 35.41
N THR A 259 24.32 -33.05 36.60
CA THR A 259 25.52 -33.71 37.09
C THR A 259 25.17 -35.19 37.11
N VAL A 260 25.68 -35.93 36.12
CA VAL A 260 25.60 -37.38 36.10
C VAL A 260 26.42 -37.83 37.30
N HIS A 261 25.76 -38.00 38.44
CA HIS A 261 26.30 -38.81 39.51
C HIS A 261 26.40 -40.22 38.96
N SER A 262 27.63 -40.55 38.56
CA SER A 262 28.07 -41.90 38.25
C SER A 262 27.89 -42.75 39.51
N GLN A 263 26.68 -43.30 39.71
CA GLN A 263 26.50 -44.46 40.57
C GLN A 263 26.94 -45.67 39.76
N LEU A 264 28.20 -46.02 39.95
CA LEU A 264 28.72 -47.34 39.68
C LEU A 264 28.00 -48.30 40.65
N GLY A 265 26.99 -49.00 40.14
CA GLY A 265 26.19 -49.95 40.91
C GLY A 265 25.60 -51.00 39.99
N ASP A 266 26.11 -52.21 40.14
CA ASP A 266 25.81 -53.43 39.43
C ASP A 266 24.32 -53.80 39.33
N SER A 267 24.04 -54.61 38.29
CA SER A 267 23.01 -55.66 38.21
C SER A 267 21.55 -55.36 37.82
N VAL A 268 21.19 -56.02 36.69
CA VAL A 268 20.00 -56.88 36.48
C VAL A 268 18.64 -56.18 36.33
N GLU A 269 18.11 -56.11 35.10
CA GLU A 269 17.20 -57.10 34.50
C GLU A 269 16.54 -56.49 33.25
N SER A 270 16.56 -57.23 32.14
CA SER A 270 15.87 -56.83 30.91
C SER A 270 14.36 -56.98 31.09
N VAL A 271 13.63 -55.86 31.03
CA VAL A 271 12.17 -55.90 30.84
C VAL A 271 11.84 -55.36 29.45
N GLU A 272 11.35 -56.31 28.65
CA GLU A 272 10.74 -56.18 27.34
C GLU A 272 9.63 -55.14 27.34
N TYR A 273 9.87 -53.99 26.68
CA TYR A 273 8.82 -52.99 26.45
C TYR A 273 7.99 -53.41 25.24
N LYS A 274 6.77 -53.88 25.53
CA LYS A 274 5.69 -54.08 24.55
C LYS A 274 5.35 -52.75 23.87
N GLU A 275 5.51 -52.75 22.56
CA GLU A 275 4.99 -51.76 21.63
C GLU A 275 3.45 -51.76 21.70
N ARG A 276 2.87 -50.72 22.31
CA ARG A 276 1.43 -50.47 22.28
C ARG A 276 1.15 -49.37 21.26
N SER A 277 0.90 -49.81 20.03
CA SER A 277 0.28 -49.02 18.97
C SER A 277 -1.19 -48.82 19.31
N ASP A 278 -1.54 -47.64 19.81
CA ASP A 278 -2.93 -47.22 19.91
C ASP A 278 -3.29 -46.44 18.62
N ASN A 279 -3.91 -47.17 17.69
CA ASN A 279 -4.63 -46.65 16.53
C ASN A 279 -5.73 -45.68 17.01
N ILE A 280 -5.56 -44.39 16.76
CA ILE A 280 -6.66 -43.43 16.84
C ILE A 280 -7.43 -43.49 15.51
N THR A 281 -8.48 -44.31 15.53
CA THR A 281 -9.61 -44.22 14.60
C THR A 281 -10.61 -43.23 15.16
N ASN A 282 -10.86 -42.13 14.46
CA ASN A 282 -12.10 -41.34 14.59
C ASN A 282 -12.37 -40.71 13.22
N LYS A 283 -13.22 -41.37 12.43
CA LYS A 283 -14.65 -41.07 12.27
C LYS A 283 -14.89 -39.79 11.46
N SER A 284 -14.93 -40.04 10.14
CA SER A 284 -15.76 -39.32 9.18
C SER A 284 -17.22 -39.36 9.63
N ASP A 285 -17.83 -38.19 9.80
CA ASP A 285 -19.28 -38.03 9.71
C ASP A 285 -19.57 -37.23 8.42
N GLU A 286 -19.88 -37.98 7.37
CA GLU A 286 -20.68 -37.54 6.25
C GLU A 286 -22.10 -37.21 6.75
N LYS A 287 -22.59 -36.03 6.38
CA LYS A 287 -24.02 -35.79 6.27
C LYS A 287 -24.31 -35.21 4.90
N ASP A 288 -24.76 -36.10 4.03
CA ASP A 288 -25.59 -35.80 2.88
C ASP A 288 -26.88 -35.12 3.33
N GLU A 289 -27.20 -33.99 2.70
CA GLU A 289 -28.59 -33.70 2.33
C GLU A 289 -28.66 -33.35 0.85
N GLU A 290 -29.20 -34.31 0.12
CA GLU A 290 -29.64 -34.23 -1.25
C GLU A 290 -31.05 -33.58 -1.27
N ALA A 291 -31.20 -32.43 -1.95
CA ALA A 291 -32.52 -31.96 -2.37
C ALA A 291 -32.46 -31.42 -3.81
N LYS A 292 -33.02 -32.25 -4.69
CA LYS A 292 -33.27 -32.10 -6.11
C LYS A 292 -33.93 -30.76 -6.48
N GLY A 293 -33.46 -30.16 -7.57
CA GLY A 293 -34.17 -29.09 -8.30
C GLY A 293 -33.73 -29.03 -9.77
N LYS A 294 -34.50 -29.70 -10.63
CA LYS A 294 -34.31 -29.85 -12.09
C LYS A 294 -34.25 -28.53 -12.87
N THR A 295 -33.35 -28.54 -13.86
CA THR A 295 -33.41 -27.93 -15.21
C THR A 295 -34.60 -27.05 -15.58
N ASN A 296 -34.31 -25.88 -16.17
CA ASN A 296 -34.76 -25.58 -17.53
C ASN A 296 -33.91 -24.49 -18.22
N THR A 297 -33.24 -24.92 -19.28
CA THR A 297 -32.70 -24.08 -20.36
C THR A 297 -33.87 -23.62 -21.23
N VAL A 298 -34.08 -22.31 -21.37
CA VAL A 298 -34.92 -21.75 -22.43
C VAL A 298 -34.16 -20.65 -23.15
N LYS A 299 -33.94 -20.92 -24.44
CA LYS A 299 -33.51 -20.01 -25.51
C LYS A 299 -34.75 -19.27 -26.04
N SER A 300 -34.51 -18.14 -26.72
CA SER A 300 -35.48 -17.21 -27.35
C SER A 300 -36.17 -16.27 -26.37
N GLN A 301 -36.37 -14.98 -26.63
CA GLN A 301 -36.62 -14.33 -27.92
C GLN A 301 -36.40 -12.81 -27.78
N SER A 302 -35.81 -12.20 -28.80
CA SER A 302 -35.93 -10.76 -29.10
C SER A 302 -37.40 -10.40 -29.35
N ILE A 303 -37.92 -9.30 -28.79
CA ILE A 303 -39.01 -8.46 -29.31
C ILE A 303 -39.15 -7.16 -28.49
N SER A 304 -39.28 -6.06 -29.23
CA SER A 304 -39.98 -4.77 -29.00
C SER A 304 -39.76 -4.01 -27.67
N ARG A 305 -39.16 -2.81 -27.68
CA ARG A 305 -39.76 -1.49 -28.01
C ARG A 305 -41.08 -1.19 -27.29
N GLU A 306 -41.04 -0.03 -26.61
CA GLU A 306 -42.15 0.78 -26.06
C GLU A 306 -42.81 0.24 -24.78
N ASP A 307 -42.45 0.82 -23.63
CA ASP A 307 -43.42 1.68 -22.96
C ASP A 307 -42.79 2.69 -21.98
N LEU A 308 -43.19 3.94 -22.17
CA LEU A 308 -42.85 5.11 -21.37
C LEU A 308 -43.82 5.19 -20.18
N GLN A 309 -43.36 4.92 -18.96
CA GLN A 309 -44.07 5.36 -17.75
C GLN A 309 -43.18 6.12 -16.77
N ARG A 310 -42.99 7.39 -17.13
CA ARG A 310 -43.14 8.59 -16.29
C ARG A 310 -43.52 8.32 -14.82
N ARG A 311 -42.53 8.13 -13.93
CA ARG A 311 -42.74 8.21 -12.48
C ARG A 311 -42.36 9.60 -11.95
N LYS A 312 -43.39 10.40 -11.78
CA LYS A 312 -43.41 11.76 -11.21
C LYS A 312 -42.91 11.72 -9.76
N ARG A 313 -41.74 12.28 -9.46
CA ARG A 313 -41.24 12.42 -8.08
C ARG A 313 -41.79 13.73 -7.50
N ASN A 314 -42.46 13.57 -6.36
CA ASN A 314 -43.14 14.60 -5.59
C ASN A 314 -42.10 15.51 -4.90
N ILE A 315 -42.18 16.82 -5.13
CA ILE A 315 -41.35 17.84 -4.47
C ILE A 315 -42.13 18.31 -3.24
N GLN A 316 -41.65 17.96 -2.05
CA GLN A 316 -42.18 18.49 -0.81
C GLN A 316 -41.52 19.85 -0.54
N LYS A 317 -42.31 20.92 -0.67
CA LYS A 317 -41.98 22.27 -0.22
C LYS A 317 -41.75 22.26 1.29
N SER A 318 -40.60 22.73 1.73
CA SER A 318 -40.39 23.16 3.12
C SER A 318 -40.22 24.68 3.17
N THR A 319 -41.03 25.22 4.06
CA THR A 319 -41.32 26.58 4.50
C THR A 319 -40.15 27.56 4.55
N GLU A 320 -40.44 28.76 4.07
CA GLU A 320 -39.71 30.01 4.22
C GLU A 320 -39.38 30.31 5.69
N THR A 321 -38.15 30.74 5.97
CA THR A 321 -37.85 31.57 7.14
C THR A 321 -37.23 32.86 6.65
N ASN A 322 -38.00 33.94 6.80
CA ASN A 322 -37.57 35.32 6.63
C ASN A 322 -36.44 35.63 7.62
N ILE A 323 -35.27 36.03 7.12
CA ILE A 323 -34.32 36.83 7.89
C ILE A 323 -34.03 38.07 7.07
N ALA A 324 -34.35 39.20 7.70
CA ALA A 324 -34.26 40.54 7.14
C ALA A 324 -32.82 40.93 6.84
N SER A 325 -32.67 41.56 5.69
CA SER A 325 -31.51 42.25 5.16
C SER A 325 -31.11 43.43 6.05
N LEU A 326 -29.83 43.53 6.39
CA LEU A 326 -29.17 44.80 6.69
C LEU A 326 -27.97 44.94 5.76
N ALA A 327 -28.13 45.82 4.79
CA ALA A 327 -27.07 46.34 3.95
C ALA A 327 -26.16 47.25 4.77
N THR A 328 -24.86 47.19 4.49
CA THR A 328 -24.00 48.36 4.64
C THR A 328 -23.02 48.31 3.48
N ASP A 329 -23.30 49.17 2.50
CA ASP A 329 -22.36 49.57 1.45
C ASP A 329 -21.08 50.12 2.08
N HIS A 330 -19.93 49.72 1.53
CA HIS A 330 -18.79 50.62 1.43
C HIS A 330 -18.04 50.32 0.13
N ASN A 331 -18.33 51.13 -0.89
CA ASN A 331 -17.36 51.50 -1.91
C ASN A 331 -16.12 52.04 -1.19
N GLU A 332 -14.92 51.63 -1.61
CA GLU A 332 -13.87 52.58 -2.04
C GLU A 332 -12.91 51.89 -3.02
N ASP A 333 -12.63 52.62 -4.08
CA ASP A 333 -11.71 52.35 -5.17
C ASP A 333 -10.25 52.26 -4.69
N SER A 334 -9.47 51.33 -5.24
CA SER A 334 -8.06 51.62 -5.54
C SER A 334 -7.47 50.64 -6.56
N THR A 335 -7.53 51.07 -7.81
CA THR A 335 -6.50 50.89 -8.85
C THR A 335 -5.07 50.85 -8.32
N SER A 336 -4.23 49.93 -8.82
CA SER A 336 -3.08 50.30 -9.67
C SER A 336 -2.27 49.07 -10.14
N LEU A 337 -1.97 49.11 -11.44
CA LEU A 337 -1.01 48.27 -12.15
C LEU A 337 0.41 48.45 -11.58
N THR A 338 1.19 47.37 -11.50
CA THR A 338 2.63 47.40 -11.79
C THR A 338 3.08 46.08 -12.43
N ASN A 339 3.20 46.16 -13.75
CA ASN A 339 4.00 45.29 -14.59
C ASN A 339 5.49 45.60 -14.29
N THR A 340 6.32 44.61 -13.99
CA THR A 340 7.77 44.81 -13.83
C THR A 340 8.51 43.87 -14.78
N ASN A 341 8.63 44.33 -16.03
CA ASN A 341 9.71 43.94 -16.92
C ASN A 341 11.02 44.56 -16.43
N GLY A 342 12.10 43.78 -16.36
CA GLY A 342 13.46 44.28 -16.11
C GLY A 342 14.52 43.20 -16.36
N PRO A 343 15.76 43.56 -16.76
CA PRO A 343 16.30 43.11 -18.05
C PRO A 343 17.48 42.13 -17.99
N LEU A 344 17.72 41.52 -19.15
CA LEU A 344 18.97 40.91 -19.62
C LEU A 344 20.19 41.77 -19.27
N LEU A 345 21.18 41.17 -18.60
CA LEU A 345 22.57 41.62 -18.62
C LEU A 345 23.42 40.53 -19.27
N ALA A 346 23.71 40.75 -20.55
CA ALA A 346 24.85 40.19 -21.23
C ALA A 346 26.07 41.06 -20.93
N THR A 347 27.16 40.44 -20.50
CA THR A 347 28.50 41.00 -20.64
C THR A 347 29.49 39.87 -20.92
N LEU A 348 29.95 39.84 -22.16
CA LEU A 348 31.25 39.33 -22.56
C LEU A 348 32.34 39.88 -21.64
N LEU A 349 33.34 39.07 -21.33
CA LEU A 349 34.74 39.51 -21.26
C LEU A 349 35.65 38.35 -21.67
N ILE A 350 36.73 38.76 -22.33
CA ILE A 350 37.78 38.05 -23.05
C ILE A 350 38.53 37.03 -22.19
#